data_AF-A0AAV3JPW4-F1
#
_entry.id   AF-A0AAV3JPW4-F1
#
_cell.length_a   1.000
_cell.length_b   1.000
_cell.length_c   1.000
_cell.angle_alpha   90.00
_cell.angle_beta   90.00
_cell.angle_gamma   90.00
#
_symmetry.space_group_name_H-M   'P 1'
#
loop_
_entity.id
_entity.type
_entity.pdbx_description
1 polymer ?
#
loop_
_entity_poly.entity_id
_entity_poly.type
_entity_poly.pdbx_seq_one_letter_code
_entity_poly.pdbx_strand_id
1 'polypeptide(L)'
;MINSLWNDLNSASSGGISGFPWQVGSENDQIVGYYDDPSGYYRVVKKFLAQKNYYSNERLKNALERTINIQNRINHLNNEIADRHAINRLNNEINYLNNEIYNQNQAINNLNHEIAGLNNEISAQSQAIKQEEEKLNALELQTNAKKQIEKEIKESLKRLEELKQELKRLKKQSKWKKQFNFLTDNPPNLEAQQQHALNQTRQENARMNFFLTNPYAILPKGFIYEYHNPGKETYNALNAPNNMDGINNQFRTNALNQVLDNSYQKFLPGNDSYNALGSIEQVKALKFYDLAINHAPQSDKLENALFFKQISQYAKGLRLKILSAPSSKKDLARLEELENIINQEKERLKGKDLNALEQEILKEQENALKLKEIIKDKQNYTETLKNAINQKEQAKNPIEQQKQNLESQRNEKEREKQNQEHDKHNKEQERNNLNNEINAIGNERLTFKKLGTSWNVLGIQPALNNNGWGRTYAKASFSDKNKSIREYCEIETKIKNILGFYRIGESDERILYRFLELPPYRQNELALLLLQ
;
A
#
# COMPACT_ATOMS: atom_id res chain seq x y z
N MET A 1 -15.18 -93.16 18.26
CA MET A 1 -16.44 -92.81 18.96
C MET A 1 -17.70 -93.41 18.33
N ILE A 2 -17.78 -93.65 17.01
CA ILE A 2 -18.93 -94.33 16.37
C ILE A 2 -18.97 -95.84 16.70
N ASN A 3 -17.81 -96.46 16.88
CA ASN A 3 -17.71 -97.92 17.07
C ASN A 3 -18.10 -98.42 18.47
N SER A 4 -18.12 -97.57 19.52
CA SER A 4 -18.43 -98.03 20.89
C SER A 4 -19.93 -98.25 21.13
N LEU A 5 -20.81 -97.39 20.60
CA LEU A 5 -22.27 -97.58 20.67
C LEU A 5 -22.73 -98.80 19.85
N TRP A 6 -22.08 -99.04 18.72
CA TRP A 6 -22.32 -100.24 17.90
C TRP A 6 -21.80 -101.51 18.60
N ASN A 7 -20.68 -101.41 19.33
CA ASN A 7 -20.13 -102.51 20.11
C ASN A 7 -20.96 -102.83 21.36
N ASP A 8 -21.60 -101.86 22.02
CA ASP A 8 -22.46 -102.13 23.19
C ASP A 8 -23.81 -102.74 22.81
N LEU A 9 -24.33 -102.43 21.61
CA LEU A 9 -25.50 -103.12 21.05
C LEU A 9 -25.17 -104.55 20.56
N ASN A 10 -23.95 -104.77 20.04
CA ASN A 10 -23.53 -106.08 19.54
C ASN A 10 -22.89 -106.99 20.60
N SER A 11 -22.28 -106.46 21.67
CA SER A 11 -21.83 -107.27 22.82
C SER A 11 -23.01 -107.75 23.69
N ALA A 12 -24.15 -107.05 23.64
CA ALA A 12 -25.40 -107.51 24.23
C ALA A 12 -26.08 -108.65 23.44
N SER A 13 -25.57 -109.04 22.26
CA SER A 13 -26.28 -109.91 21.31
C SER A 13 -26.20 -111.43 21.56
N SER A 14 -25.31 -111.94 22.43
CA SER A 14 -25.07 -113.40 22.51
C SER A 14 -25.62 -114.15 23.74
N GLY A 15 -26.58 -113.60 24.48
CA GLY A 15 -27.17 -114.36 25.60
C GLY A 15 -28.37 -113.69 26.29
N GLY A 16 -29.38 -113.32 25.51
CA GLY A 16 -30.69 -112.96 26.05
C GLY A 16 -31.55 -114.20 26.27
N ILE A 17 -32.38 -114.19 27.31
CA ILE A 17 -33.41 -115.21 27.48
C ILE A 17 -34.40 -115.08 26.31
N SER A 18 -34.50 -116.12 25.47
CA SER A 18 -35.40 -116.14 24.32
C SER A 18 -36.84 -115.87 24.77
N GLY A 19 -37.54 -114.95 24.08
CA GLY A 19 -38.92 -114.57 24.40
C GLY A 19 -39.09 -113.33 25.29
N PHE A 20 -38.00 -112.66 25.71
CA PHE A 20 -38.07 -111.40 26.46
C PHE A 20 -37.29 -110.26 25.74
N PRO A 21 -37.72 -108.98 25.86
CA PRO A 21 -38.89 -108.52 26.58
C PRO A 21 -40.17 -108.66 25.74
N TRP A 22 -41.31 -108.73 26.41
CA TRP A 22 -42.62 -108.60 25.76
C TRP A 22 -43.55 -107.72 26.60
N GLN A 23 -44.43 -107.01 25.92
CA GLN A 23 -45.28 -105.98 26.52
C GLN A 23 -46.42 -106.60 27.34
N VAL A 24 -46.61 -106.11 28.57
CA VAL A 24 -47.77 -106.46 29.41
C VAL A 24 -48.55 -105.19 29.75
N GLY A 25 -49.67 -105.01 29.08
CA GLY A 25 -50.50 -103.83 29.21
C GLY A 25 -49.98 -102.69 28.34
N SER A 26 -49.17 -101.79 28.91
CA SER A 26 -48.67 -100.59 28.22
C SER A 26 -47.25 -100.76 27.70
N GLU A 27 -46.81 -99.91 26.76
CA GLU A 27 -45.41 -99.90 26.28
C GLU A 27 -44.40 -99.72 27.43
N ASN A 28 -44.82 -99.09 28.52
CA ASN A 28 -44.02 -98.86 29.70
C ASN A 28 -43.97 -100.04 30.66
N ASP A 29 -44.70 -101.13 30.40
CA ASP A 29 -44.69 -102.32 31.22
C ASP A 29 -44.25 -103.53 30.38
N GLN A 30 -43.09 -104.08 30.70
CA GLN A 30 -42.50 -105.20 29.98
C GLN A 30 -42.21 -106.35 30.92
N ILE A 31 -42.46 -107.58 30.48
CA ILE A 31 -41.88 -108.74 31.13
C ILE A 31 -40.49 -108.95 30.55
N VAL A 32 -39.50 -108.99 31.42
CA VAL A 32 -38.08 -108.90 31.04
C VAL A 32 -37.29 -110.16 31.38
N GLY A 33 -37.92 -111.17 31.98
CA GLY A 33 -37.29 -112.44 32.33
C GLY A 33 -38.00 -113.09 33.52
N TYR A 34 -37.27 -113.95 34.25
CA TYR A 34 -37.76 -114.59 35.46
C TYR A 34 -37.24 -113.87 36.71
N TYR A 35 -38.08 -113.67 37.72
CA TYR A 35 -37.78 -112.85 38.90
C TYR A 35 -36.65 -113.43 39.77
N ASP A 36 -36.43 -114.73 39.70
CA ASP A 36 -35.34 -115.47 40.35
C ASP A 36 -34.00 -115.40 39.58
N ASP A 37 -33.96 -114.77 38.41
CA ASP A 37 -32.74 -114.53 37.62
C ASP A 37 -32.46 -113.02 37.40
N PRO A 38 -31.95 -112.31 38.43
CA PRO A 38 -31.56 -110.91 38.34
C PRO A 38 -30.63 -110.57 37.18
N SER A 39 -29.58 -111.35 37.01
CA SER A 39 -28.58 -111.13 35.96
C SER A 39 -29.22 -111.20 34.57
N GLY A 40 -30.10 -112.18 34.34
CA GLY A 40 -30.80 -112.36 33.08
C GLY A 40 -31.76 -111.21 32.77
N TYR A 41 -32.64 -110.85 33.69
CA TYR A 41 -33.62 -109.79 33.40
C TYR A 41 -33.00 -108.39 33.33
N TYR A 42 -31.93 -108.09 34.08
CA TYR A 42 -31.23 -106.80 33.97
C TYR A 42 -30.55 -106.65 32.60
N ARG A 43 -30.02 -107.74 32.01
CA ARG A 43 -29.47 -107.72 30.64
C ARG A 43 -30.55 -107.37 29.61
N VAL A 44 -31.74 -107.93 29.76
CA VAL A 44 -32.90 -107.63 28.89
C VAL A 44 -33.37 -106.19 29.05
N VAL A 45 -33.49 -105.70 30.29
CA VAL A 45 -33.84 -104.30 30.58
C VAL A 45 -32.83 -103.33 29.96
N LYS A 46 -31.53 -103.59 30.09
CA LYS A 46 -30.47 -102.76 29.51
C LYS A 46 -30.59 -102.71 27.99
N LYS A 47 -30.79 -103.86 27.33
CA LYS A 47 -30.98 -103.92 25.88
C LYS A 47 -32.23 -103.15 25.44
N PHE A 48 -33.34 -103.28 26.16
CA PHE A 48 -34.57 -102.55 25.88
C PHE A 48 -34.39 -101.03 25.98
N LEU A 49 -33.77 -100.55 27.06
CA LEU A 49 -33.49 -99.12 27.26
C LEU A 49 -32.54 -98.58 26.18
N ALA A 50 -31.48 -99.31 25.84
CA ALA A 50 -30.55 -98.92 24.78
C ALA A 50 -31.25 -98.79 23.43
N GLN A 51 -32.14 -99.73 23.09
CA GLN A 51 -32.91 -99.69 21.85
C GLN A 51 -33.93 -98.53 21.84
N LYS A 52 -34.68 -98.34 22.94
CA LYS A 52 -35.71 -97.31 23.03
C LYS A 52 -35.14 -95.89 23.09
N ASN A 53 -33.95 -95.73 23.67
CA ASN A 53 -33.29 -94.42 23.80
C ASN A 53 -32.30 -94.12 22.68
N TYR A 54 -32.10 -95.01 21.71
CA TYR A 54 -31.10 -94.87 20.64
C TYR A 54 -31.20 -93.51 19.93
N TYR A 55 -32.39 -93.16 19.42
CA TYR A 55 -32.59 -91.90 18.69
C TYR A 55 -32.41 -90.66 19.57
N SER A 56 -32.84 -90.71 20.83
CA SER A 56 -32.66 -89.61 21.78
C SER A 56 -31.18 -89.42 22.14
N ASN A 57 -30.42 -90.50 22.31
CA ASN A 57 -28.97 -90.45 22.53
C ASN A 57 -28.22 -89.88 21.33
N GLU A 58 -28.54 -90.33 20.11
CA GLU A 58 -27.94 -89.79 18.89
C GLU A 58 -28.25 -88.30 18.71
N ARG A 59 -29.49 -87.87 18.98
CA ARG A 59 -29.84 -86.44 18.97
C ARG A 59 -29.07 -85.64 20.01
N LEU A 60 -28.98 -86.14 21.25
CA LEU A 60 -28.23 -85.47 22.32
C LEU A 60 -26.75 -85.34 21.96
N LYS A 61 -26.15 -86.39 21.40
CA LYS A 61 -24.75 -86.38 20.94
C LYS A 61 -24.53 -85.37 19.81
N ASN A 62 -25.37 -85.40 18.78
CA ASN A 62 -25.28 -84.45 17.65
C ASN A 62 -25.46 -82.99 18.13
N ALA A 63 -26.37 -82.76 19.08
CA ALA A 63 -26.58 -81.46 19.68
C ALA A 63 -25.34 -80.98 20.45
N LEU A 64 -24.73 -81.84 21.27
CA LEU A 64 -23.48 -81.55 21.97
C LEU A 64 -22.34 -81.20 21.01
N GLU A 65 -22.12 -82.00 19.97
CA GLU A 65 -21.09 -81.74 18.95
C GLU A 65 -21.34 -80.41 18.24
N ARG A 66 -22.59 -80.13 17.85
CA ARG A 66 -22.98 -78.86 17.23
C ARG A 66 -22.76 -77.67 18.16
N THR A 67 -23.17 -77.75 19.42
CA THR A 67 -22.95 -76.70 20.42
C THR A 67 -21.46 -76.41 20.63
N ILE A 68 -20.61 -77.44 20.70
CA ILE A 68 -19.16 -77.26 20.82
C ILE A 68 -18.59 -76.53 19.60
N ASN A 69 -18.99 -76.92 18.39
CA ASN A 69 -18.53 -76.27 17.16
C ASN A 69 -18.97 -74.80 17.09
N ILE A 70 -20.22 -74.50 17.45
CA ILE A 70 -20.71 -73.12 17.53
C ILE A 70 -19.94 -72.32 18.58
N GLN A 71 -19.68 -72.90 19.75
CA GLN A 71 -18.94 -72.24 20.82
C GLN A 71 -17.50 -71.90 20.38
N ASN A 72 -16.84 -72.80 19.65
CA ASN A 72 -15.52 -72.54 19.08
C ASN A 72 -15.55 -71.38 18.08
N ARG A 73 -16.58 -71.33 17.20
CA ARG A 73 -16.78 -70.20 16.28
C ARG A 73 -17.03 -68.89 17.03
N ILE A 74 -17.86 -68.89 18.07
CA ILE A 74 -18.10 -67.71 18.92
C ILE A 74 -16.80 -67.22 19.58
N ASN A 75 -15.98 -68.13 20.11
CA ASN A 75 -14.70 -67.76 20.70
C ASN A 75 -13.76 -67.12 19.67
N HIS A 76 -13.73 -67.65 18.45
CA HIS A 76 -12.96 -67.07 17.35
C HIS A 76 -13.49 -65.68 16.97
N LEU A 77 -14.80 -65.52 16.80
CA LEU A 77 -15.44 -64.22 16.53
C LEU A 77 -15.14 -63.20 17.64
N ASN A 78 -15.17 -63.62 18.92
CA ASN A 78 -14.84 -62.73 20.03
C ASN A 78 -13.40 -62.21 19.95
N ASN A 79 -12.44 -63.04 19.55
CA ASN A 79 -11.06 -62.61 19.34
C ASN A 79 -10.94 -61.63 18.17
N GLU A 80 -11.63 -61.90 17.05
CA GLU A 80 -11.64 -60.99 15.90
C GLU A 80 -12.32 -59.64 16.21
N ILE A 81 -13.39 -59.63 17.01
CA ILE A 81 -14.09 -58.40 17.43
C ILE A 81 -13.27 -57.62 18.47
N ALA A 82 -12.51 -58.33 19.32
CA ALA A 82 -11.65 -57.72 20.33
C ALA A 82 -10.42 -57.03 19.74
N ASP A 83 -9.97 -57.46 18.55
CA ASP A 83 -8.88 -56.81 17.82
C ASP A 83 -9.30 -55.41 17.32
N ARG A 84 -9.10 -54.41 18.19
CA ARG A 84 -9.35 -52.99 17.89
C ARG A 84 -8.16 -52.30 17.23
N HIS A 85 -7.07 -53.02 16.93
CA HIS A 85 -5.83 -52.38 16.51
C HIS A 85 -5.97 -51.65 15.17
N ALA A 86 -6.75 -52.17 14.23
CA ALA A 86 -6.99 -51.53 12.95
C ALA A 86 -7.75 -50.19 13.08
N ILE A 87 -8.90 -50.19 13.78
CA ILE A 87 -9.71 -48.98 13.99
C ILE A 87 -8.92 -47.93 14.79
N ASN A 88 -8.18 -48.33 15.82
CA ASN A 88 -7.36 -47.41 16.61
C ASN A 88 -6.23 -46.78 15.77
N ARG A 89 -5.57 -47.56 14.90
CA ARG A 89 -4.56 -47.03 13.97
C ARG A 89 -5.17 -46.01 13.02
N LEU A 90 -6.32 -46.34 12.41
CA LEU A 90 -7.04 -45.43 11.52
C LEU A 90 -7.45 -44.13 12.23
N ASN A 91 -7.95 -44.20 13.47
CA ASN A 91 -8.26 -43.01 14.26
C ASN A 91 -7.03 -42.14 14.50
N ASN A 92 -5.87 -42.74 14.81
CA ASN A 92 -4.63 -41.99 15.00
C ASN A 92 -4.13 -41.35 13.69
N GLU A 93 -4.21 -42.05 12.56
CA GLU A 93 -3.87 -41.53 11.24
C GLU A 93 -4.79 -40.36 10.84
N ILE A 94 -6.10 -40.49 11.05
CA ILE A 94 -7.09 -39.43 10.81
C ILE A 94 -6.81 -38.20 11.69
N ASN A 95 -6.49 -38.41 12.97
CA ASN A 95 -6.12 -37.33 13.88
C ASN A 95 -4.85 -36.60 13.42
N TYR A 96 -3.84 -37.35 13.00
CA TYR A 96 -2.61 -36.78 12.44
C TYR A 96 -2.91 -35.93 11.19
N LEU A 97 -3.69 -36.47 10.24
CA LEU A 97 -4.09 -35.75 9.03
C LEU A 97 -4.91 -34.49 9.34
N ASN A 98 -5.81 -34.54 10.33
CA ASN A 98 -6.55 -33.37 10.78
C ASN A 98 -5.64 -32.27 11.34
N ASN A 99 -4.61 -32.64 12.11
CA ASN A 99 -3.62 -31.69 12.61
C ASN A 99 -2.81 -31.06 11.47
N GLU A 100 -2.39 -31.85 10.49
CA GLU A 100 -1.68 -31.33 9.31
C GLU A 100 -2.56 -30.37 8.50
N ILE A 101 -3.83 -30.72 8.24
CA ILE A 101 -4.80 -29.82 7.58
C ILE A 101 -4.97 -28.52 8.38
N TYR A 102 -5.05 -28.61 9.70
CA TYR A 102 -5.12 -27.43 10.57
C TYR A 102 -3.89 -26.54 10.41
N ASN A 103 -2.68 -27.12 10.40
CA ASN A 103 -1.43 -26.38 10.18
C ASN A 103 -1.42 -25.67 8.82
N GLN A 104 -1.88 -26.33 7.75
CA GLN A 104 -1.99 -25.69 6.43
C GLN A 104 -2.98 -24.52 6.44
N ASN A 105 -4.13 -24.65 7.12
CA ASN A 105 -5.09 -23.56 7.28
C ASN A 105 -4.48 -22.37 8.05
N GLN A 106 -3.67 -22.63 9.08
CA GLN A 106 -2.95 -21.56 9.80
C GLN A 106 -1.93 -20.85 8.89
N ALA A 107 -1.18 -21.59 8.07
CA ALA A 107 -0.25 -21.01 7.11
C ALA A 107 -0.96 -20.08 6.10
N ILE A 108 -2.11 -20.51 5.55
CA ILE A 108 -2.94 -19.67 4.66
C ILE A 108 -3.45 -18.42 5.38
N ASN A 109 -3.93 -18.57 6.62
CA ASN A 109 -4.45 -17.45 7.42
C ASN A 109 -3.36 -16.41 7.73
N ASN A 110 -2.13 -16.85 7.99
CA ASN A 110 -0.98 -15.98 8.19
C ASN A 110 -0.65 -15.20 6.91
N LEU A 111 -0.60 -15.87 5.75
CA LEU A 111 -0.41 -15.20 4.46
C LEU A 111 -1.52 -14.18 4.18
N ASN A 112 -2.78 -14.51 4.50
CA ASN A 112 -3.90 -13.57 4.37
C ASN A 112 -3.74 -12.33 5.25
N HIS A 113 -3.28 -12.50 6.50
CA HIS A 113 -3.01 -11.37 7.40
C HIS A 113 -1.88 -10.48 6.88
N GLU A 114 -0.79 -11.08 6.41
CA GLU A 114 0.33 -10.34 5.85
C GLU A 114 -0.09 -9.54 4.60
N ILE A 115 -0.89 -10.14 3.72
CA ILE A 115 -1.44 -9.45 2.54
C ILE A 115 -2.37 -8.31 2.94
N ALA A 116 -3.22 -8.49 3.96
CA ALA A 116 -4.05 -7.41 4.48
C ALA A 116 -3.20 -6.25 5.05
N GLY A 117 -2.11 -6.56 5.76
CA GLY A 117 -1.14 -5.57 6.23
C GLY A 117 -0.51 -4.77 5.08
N LEU A 118 -0.03 -5.46 4.04
CA LEU A 118 0.55 -4.82 2.85
C LEU A 118 -0.48 -3.96 2.10
N ASN A 119 -1.73 -4.41 1.99
CA ASN A 119 -2.81 -3.63 1.38
C ASN A 119 -3.11 -2.33 2.14
N ASN A 120 -3.09 -2.38 3.48
CA ASN A 120 -3.25 -1.19 4.32
C ASN A 120 -2.08 -0.21 4.10
N GLU A 121 -0.86 -0.71 3.99
CA GLU A 121 0.32 0.10 3.71
C GLU A 121 0.26 0.75 2.31
N ILE A 122 -0.13 0.00 1.27
CA ILE A 122 -0.37 0.54 -0.08
C ILE A 122 -1.42 1.66 -0.03
N SER A 123 -2.48 1.49 0.77
CA SER A 123 -3.54 2.48 0.91
C SER A 123 -3.03 3.77 1.56
N ALA A 124 -2.20 3.65 2.60
CA ALA A 124 -1.54 4.78 3.24
C ALA A 124 -0.56 5.50 2.28
N GLN A 125 0.25 4.76 1.51
CA GLN A 125 1.15 5.32 0.51
C GLN A 125 0.38 6.04 -0.61
N SER A 126 -0.71 5.45 -1.09
CA SER A 126 -1.56 6.06 -2.13
C SER A 126 -2.16 7.39 -1.66
N GLN A 127 -2.59 7.48 -0.40
CA GLN A 127 -3.05 8.74 0.19
C GLN A 127 -1.93 9.77 0.31
N ALA A 128 -0.74 9.36 0.75
CA ALA A 128 0.43 10.24 0.84
C ALA A 128 0.86 10.79 -0.53
N ILE A 129 0.91 9.93 -1.56
CA ILE A 129 1.18 10.32 -2.95
C ILE A 129 0.17 11.38 -3.40
N LYS A 130 -1.13 11.14 -3.17
CA LYS A 130 -2.18 12.10 -3.55
C LYS A 130 -1.98 13.47 -2.89
N GLN A 131 -1.64 13.51 -1.60
CA GLN A 131 -1.36 14.76 -0.89
C GLN A 131 -0.12 15.49 -1.44
N GLU A 132 0.92 14.76 -1.85
CA GLU A 132 2.11 15.33 -2.46
C GLU A 132 1.87 15.82 -3.89
N GLU A 133 1.06 15.10 -4.68
CA GLU A 133 0.62 15.55 -6.01
C GLU A 133 -0.21 16.83 -5.92
N GLU A 134 -1.10 16.96 -4.93
CA GLU A 134 -1.86 18.20 -4.69
C GLU A 134 -0.92 19.38 -4.34
N LYS A 135 0.09 19.16 -3.49
CA LYS A 135 1.11 20.17 -3.18
C LYS A 135 1.94 20.54 -4.41
N LEU A 136 2.29 19.57 -5.24
CA LEU A 136 3.04 19.79 -6.48
C LEU A 136 2.24 20.66 -7.45
N ASN A 137 0.97 20.32 -7.67
CA ASN A 137 0.07 21.08 -8.54
C ASN A 137 -0.09 22.53 -8.05
N ALA A 138 -0.24 22.74 -6.75
CA ALA A 138 -0.32 24.09 -6.17
C ALA A 138 0.98 24.89 -6.40
N LEU A 139 2.14 24.26 -6.19
CA LEU A 139 3.45 24.89 -6.40
C LEU A 139 3.70 25.23 -7.88
N GLU A 140 3.34 24.33 -8.79
CA GLU A 140 3.47 24.58 -10.24
C GLU A 140 2.56 25.72 -10.70
N LEU A 141 1.34 25.81 -10.17
CA LEU A 141 0.42 26.91 -10.47
C LEU A 141 0.95 28.26 -9.97
N GLN A 142 1.49 28.30 -8.76
CA GLN A 142 2.14 29.50 -8.21
C GLN A 142 3.37 29.91 -9.03
N THR A 143 4.22 28.93 -9.40
CA THR A 143 5.42 29.18 -10.22
C THR A 143 5.05 29.73 -11.59
N ASN A 144 4.00 29.18 -12.23
CA ASN A 144 3.53 29.65 -13.53
C ASN A 144 2.97 31.07 -13.46
N ALA A 145 2.24 31.42 -12.38
CA ALA A 145 1.78 32.79 -12.15
C ALA A 145 2.97 33.76 -11.98
N LYS A 146 4.00 33.38 -11.21
CA LYS A 146 5.22 34.19 -11.04
C LYS A 146 5.99 34.38 -12.34
N LYS A 147 6.13 33.34 -13.17
CA LYS A 147 6.74 33.45 -14.52
C LYS A 147 5.99 34.40 -15.44
N GLN A 148 4.66 34.40 -15.37
CA GLN A 148 3.84 35.33 -16.14
C GLN A 148 4.10 36.78 -15.70
N ILE A 149 4.15 37.02 -14.38
CA ILE A 149 4.52 38.34 -13.82
C ILE A 149 5.93 38.76 -14.26
N GLU A 150 6.91 37.85 -14.21
CA GLU A 150 8.28 38.10 -14.66
C GLU A 150 8.33 38.55 -16.13
N LYS A 151 7.58 37.85 -17.00
CA LYS A 151 7.48 38.19 -18.43
C LYS A 151 6.87 39.58 -18.64
N GLU A 152 5.78 39.90 -17.94
CA GLU A 152 5.13 41.21 -18.01
C GLU A 152 6.05 42.34 -17.53
N ILE A 153 6.86 42.09 -16.49
CA ILE A 153 7.85 43.07 -16.04
C ILE A 153 8.95 43.25 -17.10
N LYS A 154 9.47 42.17 -17.70
CA LYS A 154 10.48 42.24 -18.79
C LYS A 154 9.96 43.03 -20.00
N GLU A 155 8.72 42.78 -20.42
CA GLU A 155 8.08 43.55 -21.51
C GLU A 155 7.88 45.02 -21.14
N SER A 156 7.45 45.30 -19.92
CA SER A 156 7.26 46.66 -19.41
C SER A 156 8.59 47.43 -19.31
N LEU A 157 9.66 46.77 -18.89
CA LEU A 157 11.01 47.34 -18.87
C LEU A 157 11.51 47.67 -20.28
N LYS A 158 11.26 46.79 -21.25
CA LYS A 158 11.58 47.05 -22.66
C LYS A 158 10.82 48.26 -23.21
N ARG A 159 9.52 48.33 -22.94
CA ARG A 159 8.66 49.47 -23.32
C ARG A 159 9.14 50.77 -22.67
N LEU A 160 9.54 50.74 -21.40
CA LEU A 160 10.10 51.89 -20.70
C LEU A 160 11.39 52.38 -21.38
N GLU A 161 12.25 51.46 -21.81
CA GLU A 161 13.50 51.81 -22.51
C GLU A 161 13.22 52.42 -23.89
N GLU A 162 12.26 51.88 -24.64
CA GLU A 162 11.80 52.46 -25.91
C GLU A 162 11.24 53.88 -25.73
N LEU A 163 10.39 54.10 -24.72
CA LEU A 163 9.84 55.43 -24.39
C LEU A 163 10.94 56.43 -23.99
N LYS A 164 11.95 55.99 -23.21
CA LYS A 164 13.11 56.84 -22.89
C LYS A 164 13.92 57.21 -24.13
N GLN A 165 14.10 56.28 -25.07
CA GLN A 165 14.79 56.56 -26.33
C GLN A 165 14.00 57.53 -27.21
N GLU A 166 12.67 57.37 -27.28
CA GLU A 166 11.78 58.28 -27.99
C GLU A 166 11.82 59.69 -27.39
N LEU A 167 11.75 59.80 -26.06
CA LEU A 167 11.95 61.07 -25.34
C LEU A 167 13.30 61.70 -25.69
N LYS A 168 14.38 60.91 -25.73
CA LYS A 168 15.73 61.38 -26.09
C LYS A 168 15.79 61.87 -27.54
N ARG A 169 15.11 61.21 -28.48
CA ARG A 169 15.01 61.63 -29.90
C ARG A 169 14.22 62.93 -30.02
N LEU A 170 13.06 63.02 -29.39
CA LEU A 170 12.21 64.22 -29.41
C LEU A 170 12.90 65.42 -28.74
N LYS A 171 13.64 65.22 -27.64
CA LYS A 171 14.47 66.26 -27.02
C LYS A 171 15.62 66.75 -27.92
N LYS A 172 16.16 65.90 -28.79
CA LYS A 172 17.18 66.30 -29.78
C LYS A 172 16.58 67.04 -30.98
N GLN A 173 15.37 66.67 -31.42
CA GLN A 173 14.65 67.36 -32.50
C GLN A 173 14.11 68.72 -32.03
N SER A 174 13.63 68.79 -30.79
CA SER A 174 13.25 70.03 -30.12
C SER A 174 14.50 70.77 -29.61
N LYS A 175 15.20 71.47 -30.50
CA LYS A 175 16.27 72.43 -30.16
C LYS A 175 15.75 73.67 -29.38
N TRP A 176 14.74 73.52 -28.53
CA TRP A 176 14.00 74.62 -27.89
C TRP A 176 13.94 74.57 -26.37
N LYS A 177 14.81 73.78 -25.73
CA LYS A 177 14.98 73.84 -24.26
C LYS A 177 16.44 73.88 -23.85
N LYS A 178 17.16 74.91 -24.33
CA LYS A 178 18.04 75.65 -23.42
C LYS A 178 17.21 76.75 -22.79
N GLN A 179 16.36 76.38 -21.83
CA GLN A 179 15.88 77.39 -20.89
C GLN A 179 17.12 77.89 -20.15
N PHE A 180 17.45 79.14 -20.42
CA PHE A 180 18.32 79.94 -19.58
C PHE A 180 17.65 80.03 -18.21
N ASN A 181 18.16 79.32 -17.20
CA ASN A 181 17.94 79.66 -15.79
C ASN A 181 18.72 80.96 -15.48
N PHE A 182 18.33 82.08 -16.10
CA PHE A 182 18.90 83.41 -15.81
C PHE A 182 17.84 84.38 -15.29
N LEU A 183 16.69 83.88 -14.84
CA LEU A 183 15.62 84.71 -14.30
C LEU A 183 15.35 84.50 -12.81
N THR A 184 16.19 83.75 -12.10
CA THR A 184 16.18 83.70 -10.63
C THR A 184 17.59 83.41 -10.08
N ASP A 185 18.55 84.28 -10.35
CA ASP A 185 19.76 84.38 -9.52
C ASP A 185 20.18 85.86 -9.49
N ASN A 186 19.56 86.60 -8.57
CA ASN A 186 20.16 87.82 -8.03
C ASN A 186 21.12 87.40 -6.91
N PRO A 187 22.45 87.48 -7.09
CA PRO A 187 23.33 87.70 -5.96
C PRO A 187 23.34 89.21 -5.64
N PRO A 188 22.99 89.62 -4.41
CA PRO A 188 22.87 91.02 -4.04
C PRO A 188 24.25 91.61 -3.76
N ASN A 189 25.00 92.11 -4.77
CA ASN A 189 26.08 93.08 -4.50
C ASN A 189 26.70 93.82 -5.72
N LEU A 190 25.92 94.29 -6.70
CA LEU A 190 26.46 95.11 -7.80
C LEU A 190 26.07 96.59 -7.75
N GLU A 191 25.15 96.98 -6.87
CA GLU A 191 24.82 98.40 -6.62
C GLU A 191 25.96 99.17 -5.91
N ALA A 192 26.91 98.47 -5.28
CA ALA A 192 28.04 99.09 -4.58
C ALA A 192 29.22 99.50 -5.49
N GLN A 193 29.29 99.03 -6.74
CA GLN A 193 30.39 99.39 -7.67
C GLN A 193 30.00 100.44 -8.72
N GLN A 194 28.70 100.70 -8.95
CA GLN A 194 28.26 101.77 -9.85
C GLN A 194 28.38 103.17 -9.23
N GLN A 195 28.33 103.30 -7.90
CA GLN A 195 28.56 104.57 -7.21
C GLN A 195 30.04 105.00 -7.15
N HIS A 196 30.98 104.10 -7.40
CA HIS A 196 32.42 104.41 -7.33
C HIS A 196 33.02 104.90 -8.67
N ALA A 197 32.36 104.60 -9.80
CA ALA A 197 32.76 105.08 -11.13
C ALA A 197 32.17 106.46 -11.48
N LEU A 198 31.04 106.83 -10.87
CA LEU A 198 30.39 108.14 -11.07
C LEU A 198 30.96 109.26 -10.19
N ASN A 199 31.76 108.95 -9.17
CA ASN A 199 32.32 109.90 -8.20
C ASN A 199 33.82 110.24 -8.41
N GLN A 200 34.45 109.81 -9.50
CA GLN A 200 35.82 110.24 -9.89
C GLN A 200 35.83 111.45 -10.86
N THR A 201 34.70 112.11 -11.06
CA THR A 201 34.48 113.25 -11.97
C THR A 201 34.91 114.62 -11.40
N ARG A 202 36.07 114.68 -10.71
CA ARG A 202 36.69 115.98 -10.31
C ARG A 202 38.03 116.30 -10.98
N GLN A 203 38.52 115.45 -11.90
CA GLN A 203 39.68 115.75 -12.77
C GLN A 203 39.29 115.89 -14.25
N GLU A 204 38.06 116.34 -14.52
CA GLU A 204 37.44 116.31 -15.86
C GLU A 204 37.68 117.54 -16.76
N ASN A 205 38.56 118.49 -16.40
CA ASN A 205 38.75 119.70 -17.22
C ASN A 205 39.87 119.63 -18.28
N ALA A 206 40.68 118.57 -18.34
CA ALA A 206 41.75 118.46 -19.35
C ALA A 206 41.33 117.67 -20.61
N ARG A 207 40.57 116.57 -20.46
CA ARG A 207 40.21 115.67 -21.58
C ARG A 207 39.01 116.16 -22.39
N MET A 208 38.01 116.75 -21.74
CA MET A 208 36.88 117.38 -22.43
C MET A 208 37.32 118.63 -23.20
N ASN A 209 38.27 119.40 -22.65
CA ASN A 209 38.84 120.56 -23.34
C ASN A 209 39.63 120.19 -24.60
N PHE A 210 40.30 119.03 -24.66
CA PHE A 210 41.02 118.59 -25.86
C PHE A 210 40.11 118.41 -27.09
N PHE A 211 38.93 117.82 -26.90
CA PHE A 211 37.94 117.61 -27.97
C PHE A 211 37.15 118.88 -28.31
N LEU A 212 36.95 119.79 -27.36
CA LEU A 212 36.13 120.99 -27.55
C LEU A 212 36.94 122.23 -27.98
N THR A 213 38.21 122.38 -27.60
CA THR A 213 38.98 123.61 -27.86
C THR A 213 39.89 123.54 -29.08
N ASN A 214 40.26 122.36 -29.58
CA ASN A 214 41.06 122.24 -30.80
C ASN A 214 40.84 120.89 -31.55
N PRO A 215 39.70 120.70 -32.24
CA PRO A 215 39.40 119.46 -32.95
C PRO A 215 40.40 119.13 -34.07
N TYR A 216 41.23 120.10 -34.49
CA TYR A 216 42.24 119.95 -35.53
C TYR A 216 43.57 119.37 -35.03
N ALA A 217 43.77 119.19 -33.71
CA ALA A 217 44.97 118.58 -33.15
C ALA A 217 45.03 117.04 -33.34
N ILE A 218 43.90 116.43 -33.72
CA ILE A 218 43.74 114.97 -33.90
C ILE A 218 44.26 114.50 -35.26
N LEU A 219 44.49 115.44 -36.19
CA LEU A 219 45.03 115.16 -37.52
C LEU A 219 46.43 115.79 -37.63
N PRO A 220 47.47 115.06 -38.08
CA PRO A 220 48.76 115.67 -38.34
C PRO A 220 48.58 116.84 -39.31
N LYS A 221 49.11 118.01 -38.96
CA LYS A 221 48.95 119.27 -39.71
C LYS A 221 49.39 119.05 -41.17
N GLY A 222 48.42 118.96 -42.10
CA GLY A 222 48.68 118.89 -43.55
C GLY A 222 48.15 117.67 -44.31
N PHE A 223 47.75 116.56 -43.66
CA PHE A 223 47.49 115.30 -44.39
C PHE A 223 46.28 115.33 -45.34
N ILE A 224 45.14 115.89 -44.89
CA ILE A 224 43.94 116.06 -45.75
C ILE A 224 44.22 117.10 -46.85
N TYR A 225 45.05 118.10 -46.55
CA TYR A 225 45.41 119.16 -47.51
C TYR A 225 46.33 118.63 -48.62
N GLU A 226 47.32 117.79 -48.30
CA GLU A 226 48.20 117.14 -49.28
C GLU A 226 47.47 116.11 -50.14
N TYR A 227 46.52 115.34 -49.57
CA TYR A 227 45.77 114.34 -50.31
C TYR A 227 44.95 114.94 -51.46
N HIS A 228 44.30 116.09 -51.22
CA HIS A 228 43.51 116.77 -52.25
C HIS A 228 44.34 117.68 -53.18
N ASN A 229 45.65 117.86 -52.93
CA ASN A 229 46.60 118.62 -53.76
C ASN A 229 46.05 119.96 -54.33
N PRO A 230 45.48 120.86 -53.50
CA PRO A 230 44.94 122.13 -53.98
C PRO A 230 46.06 123.02 -54.50
N GLY A 231 45.96 123.43 -55.78
CA GLY A 231 46.94 124.33 -56.45
C GLY A 231 47.79 123.71 -57.55
N LYS A 232 47.63 122.42 -57.88
CA LYS A 232 48.21 121.82 -59.11
C LYS A 232 47.24 121.93 -60.28
N GLU A 233 47.74 122.02 -61.52
CA GLU A 233 46.91 122.16 -62.74
C GLU A 233 45.86 121.04 -62.91
N THR A 234 46.04 119.88 -62.27
CA THR A 234 45.08 118.76 -62.27
C THR A 234 44.02 118.84 -61.16
N TYR A 235 43.93 119.94 -60.42
CA TYR A 235 42.98 120.12 -59.33
C TYR A 235 41.55 120.31 -59.84
N ASN A 236 40.64 119.39 -59.48
CA ASN A 236 39.22 119.47 -59.82
C ASN A 236 38.50 120.38 -58.81
N ALA A 237 38.18 121.60 -59.22
CA ALA A 237 37.53 122.60 -58.38
C ALA A 237 36.10 122.23 -57.92
N LEU A 238 35.48 121.20 -58.50
CA LEU A 238 34.16 120.70 -58.07
C LEU A 238 34.22 119.76 -56.85
N ASN A 239 35.42 119.29 -56.46
CA ASN A 239 35.66 118.48 -55.25
C ASN A 239 36.53 119.24 -54.25
N ALA A 240 35.94 120.18 -53.52
CA ALA A 240 36.62 120.85 -52.42
C ALA A 240 37.04 119.84 -51.32
N PRO A 241 38.18 120.04 -50.62
CA PRO A 241 38.63 119.14 -49.56
C PRO A 241 37.54 118.95 -48.50
N ASN A 242 37.00 117.73 -48.37
CA ASN A 242 35.95 117.43 -47.40
C ASN A 242 36.57 116.84 -46.12
N ASN A 243 36.51 117.62 -45.04
CA ASN A 243 37.13 117.27 -43.77
C ASN A 243 36.45 116.05 -43.07
N MET A 244 35.27 115.61 -43.53
CA MET A 244 34.57 114.44 -42.98
C MET A 244 35.09 113.10 -43.54
N ASP A 245 35.88 113.12 -44.62
CA ASP A 245 36.38 111.88 -45.24
C ASP A 245 37.34 111.12 -44.32
N GLY A 246 38.00 111.83 -43.39
CA GLY A 246 38.89 111.26 -42.37
C GLY A 246 38.18 110.43 -41.29
N ILE A 247 36.90 110.72 -41.03
CA ILE A 247 36.10 110.05 -39.98
C ILE A 247 35.30 108.89 -40.57
N ASN A 248 34.90 108.99 -41.84
CA ASN A 248 34.08 107.98 -42.53
C ASN A 248 34.88 106.79 -43.12
N ASN A 249 36.12 106.56 -42.66
CA ASN A 249 36.94 105.39 -43.03
C ASN A 249 37.28 105.29 -44.54
N GLN A 250 37.33 106.41 -45.26
CA GLN A 250 37.68 106.40 -46.69
C GLN A 250 39.19 106.40 -46.98
N PHE A 251 40.04 106.57 -45.96
CA PHE A 251 41.50 106.46 -46.06
C PHE A 251 41.98 105.08 -45.59
N ARG A 252 42.90 104.45 -46.33
CA ARG A 252 43.49 103.14 -45.95
C ARG A 252 44.33 103.19 -44.67
N THR A 253 44.75 104.37 -44.23
CA THR A 253 45.49 104.60 -42.97
C THR A 253 44.64 105.41 -42.00
N ASN A 254 44.29 104.81 -40.86
CA ASN A 254 43.56 105.48 -39.78
C ASN A 254 44.52 106.43 -39.05
N ALA A 255 44.39 107.73 -39.32
CA ALA A 255 45.25 108.77 -38.75
C ALA A 255 45.18 108.81 -37.20
N LEU A 256 44.05 108.42 -36.60
CA LEU A 256 43.88 108.32 -35.16
C LEU A 256 44.73 107.18 -34.58
N ASN A 257 44.77 106.03 -35.26
CA ASN A 257 45.62 104.91 -34.87
C ASN A 257 47.11 105.27 -35.00
N GLN A 258 47.52 106.05 -36.00
CA GLN A 258 48.91 106.49 -36.11
C GLN A 258 49.33 107.44 -34.98
N VAL A 259 48.46 108.35 -34.52
CA VAL A 259 48.76 109.22 -33.36
C VAL A 259 48.78 108.41 -32.06
N LEU A 260 47.95 107.37 -31.94
CA LEU A 260 47.90 106.49 -30.76
C LEU A 260 49.05 105.46 -30.70
N ASP A 261 49.53 104.98 -31.86
CA ASP A 261 50.54 103.90 -31.97
C ASP A 261 51.96 104.41 -32.28
N ASN A 262 52.19 105.72 -32.50
CA ASN A 262 53.54 106.24 -32.75
C ASN A 262 54.39 106.22 -31.46
N SER A 263 55.19 105.17 -31.33
CA SER A 263 56.06 104.91 -30.18
C SER A 263 57.20 105.93 -30.01
N TYR A 264 57.52 106.75 -31.02
CA TYR A 264 58.65 107.69 -30.95
C TYR A 264 58.41 108.90 -30.03
N GLN A 265 57.17 109.32 -29.80
CA GLN A 265 56.83 110.41 -28.86
C GLN A 265 56.54 109.94 -27.43
N LYS A 266 56.30 108.64 -27.24
CA LYS A 266 55.81 108.04 -25.99
C LYS A 266 56.91 107.71 -24.97
N PHE A 267 58.19 107.69 -25.38
CA PHE A 267 59.30 107.22 -24.54
C PHE A 267 60.46 108.22 -24.39
N LEU A 268 60.27 109.50 -24.75
CA LEU A 268 61.26 110.55 -24.49
C LEU A 268 60.99 111.23 -23.13
N PRO A 269 62.02 111.48 -22.30
CA PRO A 269 61.84 112.06 -20.96
C PRO A 269 61.17 113.45 -21.02
N GLY A 270 60.08 113.63 -20.27
CA GLY A 270 59.35 114.91 -20.17
C GLY A 270 58.13 115.08 -21.08
N ASN A 271 57.87 114.13 -21.99
CA ASN A 271 56.74 114.23 -22.94
C ASN A 271 55.42 113.61 -22.45
N ASP A 272 55.44 112.80 -21.38
CA ASP A 272 54.23 112.20 -20.79
C ASP A 272 53.22 113.25 -20.28
N SER A 273 53.70 114.43 -19.88
CA SER A 273 52.85 115.53 -19.41
C SER A 273 52.03 116.19 -20.52
N TYR A 274 52.36 115.96 -21.79
CA TYR A 274 51.71 116.58 -22.97
C TYR A 274 50.95 115.58 -23.86
N ASN A 275 50.94 114.28 -23.52
CA ASN A 275 50.18 113.26 -24.25
C ASN A 275 48.75 113.14 -23.71
N ALA A 276 47.84 113.99 -24.20
CA ALA A 276 46.46 114.09 -23.75
C ALA A 276 45.63 112.77 -23.89
N LEU A 277 46.11 111.79 -24.66
CA LEU A 277 45.42 110.53 -24.95
C LEU A 277 46.12 109.29 -24.34
N GLY A 278 47.22 109.46 -23.59
CA GLY A 278 48.05 108.37 -23.09
C GLY A 278 47.36 107.36 -22.15
N SER A 279 46.21 107.72 -21.60
CA SER A 279 45.44 106.93 -20.63
C SER A 279 44.22 106.19 -21.20
N ILE A 280 44.01 106.20 -22.52
CA ILE A 280 42.88 105.49 -23.15
C ILE A 280 43.32 104.06 -23.47
N GLU A 281 42.75 103.07 -22.77
CA GLU A 281 42.95 101.65 -23.04
C GLU A 281 42.23 101.23 -24.34
N GLN A 282 42.96 100.58 -25.25
CA GLN A 282 42.40 100.02 -26.48
C GLN A 282 41.56 98.78 -26.17
N VAL A 283 40.23 98.85 -26.30
CA VAL A 283 39.37 97.65 -26.20
C VAL A 283 39.26 96.99 -27.58
N LYS A 284 39.71 95.74 -27.67
CA LYS A 284 39.69 94.87 -28.87
C LYS A 284 38.25 94.73 -29.42
N ALA A 285 38.10 94.64 -30.75
CA ALA A 285 36.80 94.55 -31.44
C ALA A 285 35.78 93.58 -30.79
N LEU A 286 34.56 94.07 -30.55
CA LEU A 286 33.47 93.38 -29.85
C LEU A 286 33.06 92.07 -30.56
N LYS A 287 32.86 90.98 -29.80
CA LYS A 287 32.34 89.69 -30.31
C LYS A 287 30.79 89.66 -30.23
N PHE A 288 30.15 89.04 -31.23
CA PHE A 288 28.69 88.95 -31.36
C PHE A 288 28.11 87.70 -30.68
N TYR A 289 26.95 87.82 -30.03
CA TYR A 289 26.15 86.70 -29.54
C TYR A 289 24.68 86.80 -30.01
N ASP A 290 24.14 85.70 -30.53
CA ASP A 290 22.75 85.58 -30.96
C ASP A 290 21.85 85.27 -29.75
N LEU A 291 20.85 86.12 -29.50
CA LEU A 291 19.85 85.98 -28.44
C LEU A 291 18.47 85.79 -29.08
N ALA A 292 17.90 84.59 -28.97
CA ALA A 292 16.51 84.34 -29.36
C ALA A 292 15.57 84.59 -28.18
N ILE A 293 14.56 85.45 -28.36
CA ILE A 293 13.61 85.82 -27.30
C ILE A 293 12.19 85.55 -27.79
N ASN A 294 11.49 84.67 -27.08
CA ASN A 294 10.09 84.37 -27.34
C ASN A 294 9.21 85.36 -26.55
N HIS A 295 8.45 86.21 -27.24
CA HIS A 295 7.58 87.21 -26.62
C HIS A 295 6.28 87.35 -27.42
N ALA A 296 5.21 87.80 -26.76
CA ALA A 296 3.96 88.13 -27.44
C ALA A 296 4.12 89.47 -28.19
N PRO A 297 3.64 89.58 -29.45
CA PRO A 297 4.01 90.66 -30.37
C PRO A 297 3.47 92.07 -30.02
N GLN A 298 2.86 92.30 -28.85
CA GLN A 298 2.08 93.51 -28.55
C GLN A 298 2.34 94.09 -27.14
N SER A 299 3.60 94.17 -26.71
CA SER A 299 3.92 94.84 -25.44
C SER A 299 4.80 96.07 -25.65
N ASP A 300 4.24 97.26 -25.41
CA ASP A 300 4.93 98.56 -25.50
C ASP A 300 6.13 98.68 -24.53
N LYS A 301 6.23 97.77 -23.54
CA LYS A 301 7.34 97.71 -22.59
C LYS A 301 8.53 96.88 -23.09
N LEU A 302 8.37 96.15 -24.21
CA LEU A 302 9.39 95.26 -24.75
C LEU A 302 10.58 96.03 -25.34
N GLU A 303 10.33 97.10 -26.09
CA GLU A 303 11.39 97.93 -26.67
C GLU A 303 12.29 98.53 -25.59
N ASN A 304 11.70 99.06 -24.52
CA ASN A 304 12.43 99.60 -23.39
C ASN A 304 13.27 98.52 -22.68
N ALA A 305 12.69 97.34 -22.43
CA ALA A 305 13.42 96.23 -21.81
C ALA A 305 14.58 95.73 -22.68
N LEU A 306 14.39 95.66 -24.00
CA LEU A 306 15.41 95.27 -24.97
C LEU A 306 16.53 96.32 -25.06
N PHE A 307 16.18 97.60 -25.03
CA PHE A 307 17.11 98.73 -25.05
C PHE A 307 18.00 98.75 -23.81
N PHE A 308 17.42 98.69 -22.60
CA PHE A 308 18.21 98.64 -21.36
C PHE A 308 19.07 97.38 -21.26
N LYS A 309 18.58 96.24 -21.77
CA LYS A 309 19.35 95.00 -21.80
C LYS A 309 20.52 95.08 -22.78
N GLN A 310 20.33 95.70 -23.95
CA GLN A 310 21.41 95.99 -24.90
C GLN A 310 22.48 96.90 -24.26
N ILE A 311 22.06 97.95 -23.55
CA ILE A 311 22.98 98.84 -22.81
C ILE A 311 23.77 98.06 -21.74
N SER A 312 23.10 97.21 -20.96
CA SER A 312 23.77 96.41 -19.91
C SER A 312 24.82 95.44 -20.44
N GLN A 313 24.68 94.98 -21.69
CA GLN A 313 25.63 94.07 -22.33
C GLN A 313 26.75 94.83 -23.07
N TYR A 314 26.50 96.05 -23.55
CA TYR A 314 27.55 96.91 -24.09
C TYR A 314 28.61 97.26 -23.04
N ALA A 315 28.21 97.49 -21.79
CA ALA A 315 29.14 97.69 -20.67
C ALA A 315 30.07 96.48 -20.43
N LYS A 316 29.70 95.30 -20.95
CA LYS A 316 30.49 94.05 -20.87
C LYS A 316 31.24 93.72 -22.17
N GLY A 317 31.25 94.63 -23.15
CA GLY A 317 31.92 94.42 -24.44
C GLY A 317 31.18 93.49 -25.41
N LEU A 318 29.85 93.35 -25.29
CA LEU A 318 29.04 92.43 -26.11
C LEU A 318 27.90 93.15 -26.84
N ARG A 319 27.55 92.72 -28.07
CA ARG A 319 26.37 93.18 -28.83
C ARG A 319 25.39 92.03 -29.05
N LEU A 320 24.09 92.21 -28.76
CA LEU A 320 23.04 91.20 -28.96
C LEU A 320 22.46 91.26 -30.37
N LYS A 321 22.19 90.09 -30.98
CA LYS A 321 21.35 89.95 -32.19
C LYS A 321 20.05 89.22 -31.81
N ILE A 322 18.90 89.87 -32.00
CA ILE A 322 17.59 89.35 -31.58
C ILE A 322 16.98 88.51 -32.71
N LEU A 323 16.65 87.24 -32.43
CA LEU A 323 15.90 86.35 -33.35
C LEU A 323 14.51 86.06 -32.77
N SER A 324 13.45 86.38 -33.52
CA SER A 324 12.06 86.05 -33.19
C SER A 324 11.63 84.82 -33.97
N ALA A 325 11.12 83.78 -33.30
CA ALA A 325 10.53 82.61 -33.95
C ALA A 325 9.33 82.09 -33.13
N PRO A 326 8.19 81.74 -33.77
CA PRO A 326 7.00 81.23 -33.08
C PRO A 326 7.18 79.76 -32.64
N SER A 327 6.89 79.45 -31.38
CA SER A 327 6.89 78.07 -30.86
C SER A 327 5.51 77.40 -30.96
N SER A 328 5.43 76.19 -31.53
CA SER A 328 4.20 75.36 -31.59
C SER A 328 3.87 74.74 -30.22
N LYS A 329 2.78 75.19 -29.58
CA LYS A 329 2.27 74.60 -28.31
C LYS A 329 2.05 73.07 -28.35
N LYS A 330 1.84 72.50 -29.54
CA LYS A 330 1.53 71.08 -29.75
C LYS A 330 2.69 70.13 -29.43
N ASP A 331 3.93 70.56 -29.67
CA ASP A 331 5.13 69.72 -29.44
C ASP A 331 5.53 69.68 -27.95
N LEU A 332 5.19 70.74 -27.21
CA LEU A 332 5.38 70.82 -25.76
C LEU A 332 4.41 69.91 -25.00
N ALA A 333 3.13 69.91 -25.38
CA ALA A 333 2.13 69.02 -24.79
C ALA A 333 2.48 67.53 -24.97
N ARG A 334 2.97 67.16 -26.17
CA ARG A 334 3.40 65.78 -26.46
C ARG A 334 4.61 65.34 -25.63
N LEU A 335 5.54 66.25 -25.30
CA LEU A 335 6.68 65.95 -24.43
C LEU A 335 6.26 65.76 -22.97
N GLU A 336 5.34 66.59 -22.49
CA GLU A 336 4.81 66.52 -21.12
C GLU A 336 3.99 65.24 -20.91
N GLU A 337 3.16 64.86 -21.87
CA GLU A 337 2.44 63.57 -21.88
C GLU A 337 3.40 62.38 -21.83
N LEU A 338 4.47 62.38 -22.64
CA LEU A 338 5.49 61.33 -22.63
C LEU A 338 6.26 61.26 -21.31
N GLU A 339 6.61 62.40 -20.70
CA GLU A 339 7.26 62.42 -19.38
C GLU A 339 6.33 61.88 -18.28
N ASN A 340 5.04 62.20 -18.33
CA ASN A 340 4.04 61.68 -17.40
C ASN A 340 3.86 60.16 -17.55
N ILE A 341 3.77 59.66 -18.78
CA ILE A 341 3.69 58.20 -19.06
C ILE A 341 4.94 57.48 -18.55
N ILE A 342 6.13 58.04 -18.78
CA ILE A 342 7.41 57.47 -18.28
C ILE A 342 7.44 57.45 -16.75
N ASN A 343 6.96 58.50 -16.08
CA ASN A 343 6.91 58.55 -14.62
C ASN A 343 5.90 57.56 -14.03
N GLN A 344 4.73 57.42 -14.66
CA GLN A 344 3.73 56.42 -14.26
C GLN A 344 4.27 54.99 -14.41
N GLU A 345 4.92 54.66 -15.53
CA GLU A 345 5.56 53.35 -15.70
C GLU A 345 6.73 53.11 -14.73
N LYS A 346 7.53 54.14 -14.43
CA LYS A 346 8.59 54.03 -13.42
C LYS A 346 8.04 53.75 -12.03
N GLU A 347 6.99 54.45 -11.61
CA GLU A 347 6.35 54.20 -10.30
C GLU A 347 5.68 52.82 -10.26
N ARG A 348 5.05 52.37 -11.36
CA ARG A 348 4.46 51.01 -11.47
C ARG A 348 5.49 49.88 -11.34
N LEU A 349 6.73 50.12 -11.79
CA LEU A 349 7.85 49.18 -11.73
C LEU A 349 8.70 49.34 -10.45
N LYS A 350 8.47 50.38 -9.66
CA LYS A 350 9.23 50.68 -8.44
C LYS A 350 8.96 49.62 -7.37
N GLY A 351 10.03 49.08 -6.79
CA GLY A 351 9.95 48.03 -5.76
C GLY A 351 9.78 46.61 -6.29
N LYS A 352 9.69 46.39 -7.61
CA LYS A 352 9.71 45.05 -8.21
C LYS A 352 11.16 44.65 -8.52
N ASP A 353 11.80 43.94 -7.59
CA ASP A 353 13.14 43.39 -7.80
C ASP A 353 13.07 42.13 -8.67
N LEU A 354 13.49 42.27 -9.92
CA LEU A 354 13.45 41.20 -10.91
C LEU A 354 14.41 40.06 -10.55
N ASN A 355 15.54 40.37 -9.93
CA ASN A 355 16.51 39.36 -9.52
C ASN A 355 15.97 38.53 -8.34
N ALA A 356 15.29 39.17 -7.39
CA ALA A 356 14.64 38.47 -6.29
C ALA A 356 13.52 37.53 -6.80
N LEU A 357 12.71 37.99 -7.77
CA LEU A 357 11.67 37.17 -8.39
C LEU A 357 12.26 35.98 -9.18
N GLU A 358 13.32 36.18 -9.95
CA GLU A 358 14.01 35.09 -10.67
C GLU A 358 14.60 34.06 -9.68
N GLN A 359 15.20 34.50 -8.57
CA GLN A 359 15.70 33.58 -7.54
C GLN A 359 14.58 32.80 -6.84
N GLU A 360 13.43 33.42 -6.57
CA GLU A 360 12.28 32.72 -6.01
C GLU A 360 11.73 31.66 -6.99
N ILE A 361 11.62 31.98 -8.27
CA ILE A 361 11.18 31.04 -9.31
C ILE A 361 12.14 29.84 -9.38
N LEU A 362 13.46 30.07 -9.37
CA LEU A 362 14.45 28.99 -9.38
C LEU A 362 14.32 28.08 -8.15
N LYS A 363 14.14 28.68 -6.96
CA LYS A 363 13.96 27.93 -5.71
C LYS A 363 12.66 27.11 -5.70
N GLU A 364 11.56 27.66 -6.20
CA GLU A 364 10.29 26.94 -6.33
C GLU A 364 10.39 25.79 -7.35
N GLN A 365 11.11 25.99 -8.46
CA GLN A 365 11.38 24.92 -9.42
C GLN A 365 12.22 23.78 -8.82
N GLU A 366 13.25 24.10 -8.03
CA GLU A 366 14.05 23.10 -7.31
C GLU A 366 13.19 22.32 -6.30
N ASN A 367 12.33 23.01 -5.55
CA ASN A 367 11.40 22.37 -4.62
C ASN A 367 10.40 21.45 -5.35
N ALA A 368 9.91 21.85 -6.52
CA ALA A 368 9.02 21.04 -7.34
C ALA A 368 9.72 19.76 -7.85
N LEU A 369 11.00 19.87 -8.24
CA LEU A 369 11.81 18.71 -8.64
C LEU A 369 12.00 17.73 -7.48
N LYS A 370 12.37 18.22 -6.29
CA LYS A 370 12.49 17.38 -5.08
C LYS A 370 11.18 16.67 -4.75
N LEU A 371 10.05 17.37 -4.87
CA LEU A 371 8.73 16.77 -4.61
C LEU A 371 8.36 15.71 -5.65
N LYS A 372 8.71 15.91 -6.93
CA LYS A 372 8.55 14.89 -7.99
C LYS A 372 9.38 13.64 -7.71
N GLU A 373 10.60 13.79 -7.22
CA GLU A 373 11.45 12.66 -6.82
C GLU A 373 10.82 11.89 -5.65
N ILE A 374 10.34 12.58 -4.60
CA ILE A 374 9.67 11.94 -3.46
C ILE A 374 8.43 11.15 -3.92
N ILE A 375 7.57 11.74 -4.77
CA ILE A 375 6.39 11.06 -5.32
C ILE A 375 6.81 9.79 -6.08
N LYS A 376 7.84 9.89 -6.93
CA LYS A 376 8.37 8.75 -7.70
C LYS A 376 8.89 7.64 -6.78
N ASP A 377 9.60 7.99 -5.71
CA ASP A 377 10.11 7.01 -4.75
C ASP A 377 8.97 6.28 -4.03
N LYS A 378 7.92 6.99 -3.62
CA LYS A 378 6.71 6.38 -3.05
C LYS A 378 5.97 5.49 -4.04
N GLN A 379 5.87 5.89 -5.31
CA GLN A 379 5.27 5.08 -6.37
C GLN A 379 6.07 3.78 -6.58
N ASN A 380 7.41 3.86 -6.66
CA ASN A 380 8.28 2.68 -6.77
C ASN A 380 8.14 1.75 -5.56
N TYR A 381 8.06 2.33 -4.35
CA TYR A 381 7.83 1.56 -3.13
C TYR A 381 6.46 0.84 -3.17
N THR A 382 5.42 1.54 -3.63
CA THR A 382 4.07 0.97 -3.79
C THR A 382 4.06 -0.22 -4.76
N GLU A 383 4.78 -0.13 -5.89
CA GLU A 383 4.94 -1.26 -6.82
C GLU A 383 5.70 -2.43 -6.20
N THR A 384 6.69 -2.15 -5.34
CA THR A 384 7.40 -3.19 -4.59
C THR A 384 6.46 -3.93 -3.64
N LEU A 385 5.57 -3.21 -2.94
CA LEU A 385 4.54 -3.82 -2.08
C LEU A 385 3.54 -4.67 -2.89
N LYS A 386 3.09 -4.19 -4.07
CA LYS A 386 2.22 -4.97 -4.96
C LYS A 386 2.88 -6.28 -5.43
N ASN A 387 4.17 -6.22 -5.78
CA ASN A 387 4.93 -7.41 -6.14
C ASN A 387 5.04 -8.40 -4.97
N ALA A 388 5.27 -7.90 -3.74
CA ALA A 388 5.28 -8.72 -2.54
C ALA A 388 3.93 -9.39 -2.26
N ILE A 389 2.81 -8.70 -2.48
CA ILE A 389 1.46 -9.29 -2.40
C ILE A 389 1.31 -10.42 -3.42
N ASN A 390 1.69 -10.18 -4.69
CA ASN A 390 1.58 -11.19 -5.73
C ASN A 390 2.42 -12.45 -5.41
N GLN A 391 3.63 -12.28 -4.88
CA GLN A 391 4.46 -13.40 -4.42
C GLN A 391 3.79 -14.19 -3.29
N LYS A 392 3.19 -13.51 -2.31
CA LYS A 392 2.48 -14.16 -1.20
C LYS A 392 1.21 -14.86 -1.66
N GLU A 393 0.49 -14.30 -2.63
CA GLU A 393 -0.69 -14.95 -3.23
C GLU A 393 -0.28 -16.21 -3.99
N GLN A 394 0.81 -16.16 -4.77
CA GLN A 394 1.37 -17.33 -5.45
C GLN A 394 1.82 -18.41 -4.46
N ALA A 395 2.37 -18.03 -3.30
CA ALA A 395 2.77 -18.96 -2.25
C ALA A 395 1.59 -19.72 -1.61
N LYS A 396 0.34 -19.24 -1.72
CA LYS A 396 -0.84 -19.96 -1.24
C LYS A 396 -1.16 -21.18 -2.09
N ASN A 397 -0.93 -21.12 -3.39
CA ASN A 397 -1.28 -22.20 -4.33
C ASN A 397 -0.72 -23.58 -3.92
N PRO A 398 0.59 -23.75 -3.65
CA PRO A 398 1.11 -25.05 -3.23
C PRO A 398 0.55 -25.50 -1.86
N ILE A 399 0.27 -24.57 -0.96
CA ILE A 399 -0.31 -24.85 0.37
C ILE A 399 -1.75 -25.38 0.23
N GLU A 400 -2.56 -24.74 -0.62
CA GLU A 400 -3.94 -25.17 -0.88
C GLU A 400 -3.98 -26.54 -1.59
N GLN A 401 -3.07 -26.78 -2.53
CA GLN A 401 -2.92 -28.09 -3.17
C GLN A 401 -2.52 -29.17 -2.16
N GLN A 402 -1.56 -28.90 -1.29
CA GLN A 402 -1.15 -29.84 -0.25
C GLN A 402 -2.30 -30.14 0.72
N LYS A 403 -3.07 -29.12 1.11
CA LYS A 403 -4.28 -29.27 1.93
C LYS A 403 -5.33 -30.16 1.26
N GLN A 404 -5.63 -29.96 -0.02
CA GLN A 404 -6.58 -30.81 -0.77
C GLN A 404 -6.11 -32.28 -0.84
N ASN A 405 -4.80 -32.50 -1.00
CA ASN A 405 -4.24 -33.84 -0.99
C ASN A 405 -4.40 -34.50 0.39
N LEU A 406 -4.14 -33.77 1.48
CA LEU A 406 -4.33 -34.25 2.85
C LEU A 406 -5.80 -34.55 3.15
N GLU A 407 -6.73 -33.69 2.71
CA GLU A 407 -8.18 -33.94 2.84
C GLU A 407 -8.62 -35.20 2.09
N SER A 408 -8.09 -35.42 0.88
CA SER A 408 -8.38 -36.63 0.11
C SER A 408 -7.91 -37.89 0.83
N GLN A 409 -6.68 -37.87 1.37
CA GLN A 409 -6.13 -38.98 2.17
C GLN A 409 -6.97 -39.23 3.43
N ARG A 410 -7.38 -38.17 4.14
CA ARG A 410 -8.23 -38.29 5.32
C ARG A 410 -9.57 -38.95 4.98
N ASN A 411 -10.20 -38.53 3.88
CA ASN A 411 -11.48 -39.08 3.46
C ASN A 411 -11.37 -40.56 3.04
N GLU A 412 -10.24 -40.97 2.46
CA GLU A 412 -9.96 -42.39 2.20
C GLU A 412 -9.87 -43.20 3.51
N LYS A 413 -9.12 -42.68 4.49
CA LYS A 413 -8.98 -43.32 5.81
C LYS A 413 -10.29 -43.40 6.60
N GLU A 414 -11.13 -42.38 6.52
CA GLU A 414 -12.46 -42.42 7.14
C GLU A 414 -13.36 -43.49 6.50
N ARG A 415 -13.31 -43.66 5.16
CA ARG A 415 -14.03 -44.75 4.49
C ARG A 415 -13.50 -46.12 4.90
N GLU A 416 -12.18 -46.28 4.99
CA GLU A 416 -11.56 -47.51 5.48
C GLU A 416 -12.04 -47.84 6.89
N LYS A 417 -12.10 -46.84 7.78
CA LYS A 417 -12.62 -47.00 9.15
C LYS A 417 -14.08 -47.42 9.17
N GLN A 418 -14.93 -46.80 8.36
CA GLN A 418 -16.35 -47.17 8.26
C GLN A 418 -16.53 -48.63 7.80
N ASN A 419 -15.73 -49.08 6.83
CA ASN A 419 -15.74 -50.46 6.38
C ASN A 419 -15.34 -51.42 7.53
N GLN A 420 -14.29 -51.10 8.28
CA GLN A 420 -13.87 -51.89 9.44
C GLN A 420 -14.94 -51.96 10.54
N GLU A 421 -15.65 -50.86 10.80
CA GLU A 421 -16.77 -50.82 11.74
C GLU A 421 -17.95 -51.67 11.25
N HIS A 422 -18.25 -51.63 9.94
CA HIS A 422 -19.30 -52.46 9.34
C HIS A 422 -18.96 -53.95 9.45
N ASP A 423 -17.74 -54.34 9.13
CA ASP A 423 -17.27 -55.72 9.25
C ASP A 423 -17.36 -56.22 10.68
N LYS A 424 -16.97 -55.39 11.65
CA LYS A 424 -17.11 -55.70 13.08
C LYS A 424 -18.57 -55.92 13.47
N HIS A 425 -19.48 -55.05 13.02
CA HIS A 425 -20.90 -55.19 13.29
C HIS A 425 -21.48 -56.48 12.69
N ASN A 426 -21.09 -56.82 11.46
CA ASN A 426 -21.51 -58.08 10.81
C ASN A 426 -21.07 -59.30 11.62
N LYS A 427 -19.83 -59.29 12.15
CA LYS A 427 -19.33 -60.36 13.04
C LYS A 427 -20.09 -60.41 14.37
N GLU A 428 -20.46 -59.27 14.94
CA GLU A 428 -21.29 -59.21 16.16
C GLU A 428 -22.69 -59.78 15.93
N GLN A 429 -23.30 -59.50 14.77
CA GLN A 429 -24.56 -60.11 14.35
C GLN A 429 -24.44 -61.62 14.17
N GLU A 430 -23.40 -62.11 13.50
CA GLU A 430 -23.11 -63.54 13.38
C GLU A 430 -23.03 -64.20 14.76
N ARG A 431 -22.26 -63.61 15.67
CA ARG A 431 -22.14 -64.10 17.05
C ARG A 431 -23.49 -64.19 17.76
N ASN A 432 -24.34 -63.17 17.61
CA ASN A 432 -25.67 -63.16 18.22
C ASN A 432 -26.58 -64.24 17.61
N ASN A 433 -26.53 -64.46 16.30
CA ASN A 433 -27.26 -65.53 15.62
C ASN A 433 -26.83 -66.91 16.13
N LEU A 434 -25.52 -67.13 16.27
CA LEU A 434 -24.95 -68.37 16.82
C LEU A 434 -25.36 -68.59 18.28
N ASN A 435 -25.41 -67.53 19.11
CA ASN A 435 -25.95 -67.62 20.47
C ASN A 435 -27.42 -68.03 20.49
N ASN A 436 -28.23 -67.47 19.59
CA ASN A 436 -29.63 -67.84 19.44
C ASN A 436 -29.79 -69.32 19.00
N GLU A 437 -28.89 -69.80 18.14
CA GLU A 437 -28.86 -71.22 17.73
C GLU A 437 -28.51 -72.15 18.90
N ILE A 438 -27.51 -71.81 19.72
CA ILE A 438 -27.21 -72.56 20.95
C ILE A 438 -28.43 -72.59 21.89
N ASN A 439 -29.14 -71.46 22.02
CA ASN A 439 -30.36 -71.41 22.82
C ASN A 439 -31.46 -72.30 22.24
N ALA A 440 -31.66 -72.30 20.92
CA ALA A 440 -32.64 -73.15 20.25
C ALA A 440 -32.33 -74.64 20.44
N ILE A 441 -31.08 -75.06 20.24
CA ILE A 441 -30.61 -76.44 20.49
C ILE A 441 -30.83 -76.80 21.97
N GLY A 442 -30.42 -75.92 22.89
CA GLY A 442 -30.57 -76.15 24.33
C GLY A 442 -32.02 -76.33 24.77
N ASN A 443 -32.97 -75.63 24.13
CA ASN A 443 -34.40 -75.68 24.43
C ASN A 443 -35.11 -76.89 23.78
N GLU A 444 -34.49 -77.60 22.84
CA GLU A 444 -35.05 -78.83 22.27
C GLU A 444 -35.26 -79.85 23.39
N ARG A 445 -36.39 -80.57 23.33
CA ARG A 445 -36.78 -81.54 24.34
C ARG A 445 -36.53 -82.96 23.87
N LEU A 446 -35.87 -83.76 24.70
CA LEU A 446 -35.62 -85.17 24.47
C LEU A 446 -36.34 -86.03 25.50
N THR A 447 -36.96 -87.10 25.02
CA THR A 447 -37.61 -88.10 25.85
C THR A 447 -36.72 -89.32 25.97
N PHE A 448 -36.37 -89.69 27.20
CA PHE A 448 -35.63 -90.91 27.51
C PHE A 448 -36.51 -91.83 28.35
N LYS A 449 -36.61 -93.10 27.96
CA LYS A 449 -37.14 -94.15 28.82
C LYS A 449 -36.16 -94.44 29.94
N LYS A 450 -36.68 -94.57 31.15
CA LYS A 450 -35.91 -94.94 32.34
C LYS A 450 -36.62 -96.07 33.06
N LEU A 451 -35.85 -97.01 33.61
CA LEU A 451 -36.39 -98.02 34.52
C LEU A 451 -36.93 -97.34 35.79
N GLY A 452 -38.12 -97.77 36.21
CA GLY A 452 -38.79 -97.26 37.38
C GLY A 452 -39.77 -96.14 37.11
N THR A 453 -40.62 -95.90 38.10
CA THR A 453 -41.64 -94.86 38.16
C THR A 453 -41.50 -94.06 39.45
N SER A 454 -42.23 -92.97 39.64
CA SER A 454 -42.13 -92.11 40.84
C SER A 454 -42.32 -92.86 42.17
N TRP A 455 -43.17 -93.88 42.18
CA TRP A 455 -43.45 -94.72 43.35
C TRP A 455 -42.68 -96.05 43.39
N ASN A 456 -41.94 -96.39 42.33
CA ASN A 456 -41.15 -97.63 42.24
C ASN A 456 -39.85 -97.35 41.51
N VAL A 457 -38.85 -96.87 42.26
CA VAL A 457 -37.55 -96.42 41.73
C VAL A 457 -36.75 -97.57 41.11
N LEU A 458 -36.87 -98.79 41.66
CA LEU A 458 -36.20 -99.98 41.14
C LEU A 458 -36.84 -100.48 39.85
N GLY A 459 -38.14 -100.20 39.66
CA GLY A 459 -38.87 -100.51 38.43
C GLY A 459 -39.09 -101.99 38.15
N ILE A 460 -38.63 -102.91 38.99
CA ILE A 460 -38.81 -104.35 38.82
C ILE A 460 -39.74 -104.88 39.91
N GLN A 461 -40.74 -105.68 39.52
CA GLN A 461 -41.69 -106.32 40.43
C GLN A 461 -41.95 -107.78 40.01
N PRO A 462 -42.27 -108.67 40.96
CA PRO A 462 -42.71 -110.02 40.63
C PRO A 462 -44.08 -109.99 39.95
N ALA A 463 -44.23 -110.72 38.84
CA ALA A 463 -45.50 -110.95 38.16
C ALA A 463 -45.78 -112.45 38.10
N LEU A 464 -46.92 -112.87 38.66
CA LEU A 464 -47.30 -114.28 38.70
C LEU A 464 -47.64 -114.77 37.29
N ASN A 465 -47.03 -115.88 36.90
CA ASN A 465 -47.35 -116.61 35.68
C ASN A 465 -48.35 -117.73 36.00
N ASN A 466 -49.29 -118.03 35.09
CA ASN A 466 -50.25 -119.15 35.20
C ASN A 466 -50.90 -119.27 36.59
N ASN A 467 -51.53 -118.20 37.11
CA ASN A 467 -52.17 -118.19 38.43
C ASN A 467 -51.26 -118.67 39.59
N GLY A 468 -49.93 -118.50 39.47
CA GLY A 468 -48.94 -118.87 40.48
C GLY A 468 -48.32 -120.27 40.34
N TRP A 469 -48.67 -121.02 39.29
CA TRP A 469 -48.19 -122.39 39.06
C TRP A 469 -46.90 -122.47 38.22
N GLY A 470 -46.47 -121.35 37.61
CA GLY A 470 -45.23 -121.25 36.84
C GLY A 470 -44.16 -120.40 37.52
N ARG A 471 -42.94 -120.37 36.96
CA ARG A 471 -41.88 -119.45 37.41
C ARG A 471 -42.39 -118.02 37.36
N THR A 472 -42.18 -117.28 38.45
CA THR A 472 -42.55 -115.86 38.56
C THR A 472 -41.75 -115.04 37.56
N TYR A 473 -42.44 -114.21 36.79
CA TYR A 473 -41.80 -113.30 35.86
C TYR A 473 -41.31 -112.03 36.56
N ALA A 474 -40.24 -111.44 36.02
CA ALA A 474 -39.83 -110.08 36.36
C ALA A 474 -40.59 -109.09 35.45
N LYS A 475 -41.47 -108.29 36.03
CA LYS A 475 -42.13 -107.17 35.36
C LYS A 475 -41.30 -105.91 35.58
N ALA A 476 -40.84 -105.31 34.49
CA ALA A 476 -40.19 -104.00 34.46
C ALA A 476 -41.21 -102.91 34.09
N SER A 477 -41.34 -101.90 34.93
CA SER A 477 -42.07 -100.67 34.66
C SER A 477 -41.08 -99.55 34.31
N PHE A 478 -41.36 -98.84 33.23
CA PHE A 478 -40.57 -97.75 32.69
C PHE A 478 -41.33 -96.43 32.80
N SER A 479 -40.59 -95.33 32.84
CA SER A 479 -41.15 -93.98 32.74
C SER A 479 -40.45 -93.19 31.65
N ASP A 480 -41.20 -92.29 31.02
CA ASP A 480 -40.68 -91.34 30.06
C ASP A 480 -40.20 -90.09 30.79
N LYS A 481 -38.92 -89.77 30.65
CA LYS A 481 -38.29 -88.56 31.18
C LYS A 481 -38.06 -87.58 30.05
N ASN A 482 -38.85 -86.51 30.07
CA ASN A 482 -38.76 -85.43 29.10
C ASN A 482 -37.97 -84.28 29.71
N LYS A 483 -36.75 -84.02 29.23
CA LYS A 483 -35.95 -82.84 29.62
C LYS A 483 -35.41 -82.14 28.38
N SER A 484 -35.06 -80.87 28.53
CA SER A 484 -34.35 -80.14 27.50
C SER A 484 -32.93 -80.67 27.31
N ILE A 485 -32.36 -80.48 26.13
CA ILE A 485 -30.95 -80.81 25.85
C ILE A 485 -30.04 -80.09 26.85
N ARG A 486 -30.34 -78.83 27.19
CA ARG A 486 -29.58 -78.06 28.19
C ARG A 486 -29.53 -78.77 29.54
N GLU A 487 -30.68 -79.23 30.05
CA GLU A 487 -30.74 -79.98 31.32
C GLU A 487 -29.95 -81.30 31.26
N TYR A 488 -29.99 -82.01 30.13
CA TYR A 488 -29.17 -83.22 29.95
C TYR A 488 -27.67 -82.89 29.89
N CYS A 489 -27.28 -81.83 29.19
CA CYS A 489 -25.90 -81.37 29.11
C CYS A 489 -25.36 -80.95 30.49
N GLU A 490 -26.16 -80.30 31.34
CA GLU A 490 -25.79 -79.95 32.71
C GLU A 490 -25.51 -81.20 33.57
N ILE A 491 -26.38 -82.21 33.47
CA ILE A 491 -26.20 -83.49 34.17
C ILE A 491 -24.94 -84.20 33.66
N GLU A 492 -24.77 -84.33 32.35
CA GLU A 492 -23.59 -84.96 31.75
C GLU A 492 -22.29 -84.20 32.07
N THR A 493 -22.35 -82.87 32.21
CA THR A 493 -21.20 -82.07 32.64
C THR A 493 -20.85 -82.33 34.10
N LYS A 494 -21.83 -82.42 35.00
CA LYS A 494 -21.59 -82.80 36.40
C LYS A 494 -21.02 -84.21 36.51
N ILE A 495 -21.58 -85.17 35.74
CA ILE A 495 -21.07 -86.54 35.65
C ILE A 495 -19.62 -86.53 35.14
N LYS A 496 -19.32 -85.79 34.08
CA LYS A 496 -17.95 -85.65 33.55
C LYS A 496 -16.98 -85.06 34.56
N ASN A 497 -17.39 -84.06 35.34
CA ASN A 497 -16.51 -83.47 36.35
C ASN A 497 -16.16 -84.46 37.48
N ILE A 498 -17.03 -85.44 37.74
CA ILE A 498 -16.78 -86.51 38.70
C ILE A 498 -15.94 -87.65 38.07
N LEU A 499 -16.34 -88.12 36.88
CA LEU A 499 -15.69 -89.25 36.20
C LEU A 499 -14.35 -88.88 35.53
N GLY A 500 -14.20 -87.64 35.08
CA GLY A 500 -13.13 -87.17 34.19
C GLY A 500 -13.44 -87.34 32.70
N PHE A 501 -14.58 -87.95 32.35
CA PHE A 501 -15.01 -88.20 30.97
C PHE A 501 -16.54 -88.22 30.86
N TYR A 502 -17.10 -87.98 29.67
CA TYR A 502 -18.53 -88.08 29.42
C TYR A 502 -19.00 -89.54 29.49
N ARG A 503 -20.14 -89.80 30.12
CA ARG A 503 -20.68 -91.15 30.25
C ARG A 503 -21.23 -91.67 28.91
N ILE A 504 -21.86 -90.80 28.12
CA ILE A 504 -22.47 -91.17 26.85
C ILE A 504 -21.40 -91.70 25.88
N GLY A 505 -21.56 -92.96 25.45
CA GLY A 505 -20.66 -93.62 24.50
C GLY A 505 -19.46 -94.34 25.12
N GLU A 506 -19.39 -94.43 26.45
CA GLU A 506 -18.39 -95.19 27.21
C GLU A 506 -18.97 -96.50 27.76
N SER A 507 -18.12 -97.51 27.96
CA SER A 507 -18.56 -98.80 28.47
C SER A 507 -18.90 -98.76 29.97
N ASP A 508 -19.89 -99.55 30.38
CA ASP A 508 -20.26 -99.71 31.79
C ASP A 508 -19.08 -100.13 32.67
N GLU A 509 -18.16 -100.94 32.13
CA GLU A 509 -16.95 -101.36 32.83
C GLU A 509 -16.06 -100.16 33.17
N ARG A 510 -15.83 -99.27 32.20
CA ARG A 510 -15.03 -98.06 32.42
C ARG A 510 -15.67 -97.14 33.45
N ILE A 511 -16.99 -97.00 33.39
CA ILE A 511 -17.77 -96.21 34.36
C ILE A 511 -17.67 -96.86 35.74
N LEU A 512 -17.79 -98.19 35.84
CA LEU A 512 -17.74 -98.94 37.09
C LEU A 512 -16.35 -98.88 37.73
N TYR A 513 -15.27 -99.13 36.97
CA TYR A 513 -13.91 -98.99 37.47
C TYR A 513 -13.67 -97.60 38.02
N ARG A 514 -14.05 -96.57 37.25
CA ARG A 514 -13.91 -95.20 37.72
C ARG A 514 -14.76 -94.90 38.94
N PHE A 515 -15.99 -95.42 39.01
CA PHE A 515 -16.87 -95.27 40.17
C PHE A 515 -16.24 -95.85 41.44
N LEU A 516 -15.65 -97.04 41.36
CA LEU A 516 -15.01 -97.70 42.50
C LEU A 516 -13.75 -96.95 42.99
N GLU A 517 -13.06 -96.23 42.12
CA GLU A 517 -11.92 -95.36 42.48
C GLU A 517 -12.32 -94.06 43.18
N LEU A 518 -13.60 -93.65 43.10
CA LEU A 518 -14.07 -92.41 43.71
C LEU A 518 -14.24 -92.55 45.22
N PRO A 519 -14.02 -91.47 46.00
CA PRO A 519 -14.33 -91.48 47.42
C PRO A 519 -15.86 -91.59 47.65
N PRO A 520 -16.32 -92.11 48.81
CA PRO A 520 -17.74 -92.44 49.05
C PRO A 520 -18.73 -91.29 48.80
N TYR A 521 -18.34 -90.05 49.10
CA TYR A 521 -19.19 -88.89 48.86
C TYR A 521 -19.39 -88.60 47.36
N ARG A 522 -18.35 -88.79 46.52
CA ARG A 522 -18.44 -88.67 45.06
C ARG A 522 -19.19 -89.84 44.43
N GLN A 523 -19.06 -91.04 45.00
CA GLN A 523 -19.86 -92.21 44.59
C GLN A 523 -21.35 -91.95 44.80
N ASN A 524 -21.74 -91.43 45.98
CA ASN A 524 -23.13 -91.07 46.26
C ASN A 524 -23.65 -89.96 45.32
N GLU A 525 -22.85 -88.92 45.09
CA GLU A 525 -23.19 -87.84 44.16
C GLU A 525 -23.39 -88.36 42.73
N LEU A 526 -22.48 -89.21 42.25
CA LEU A 526 -22.57 -89.83 40.93
C LEU A 526 -23.77 -90.77 40.83
N ALA A 527 -24.02 -91.60 41.84
CA ALA A 527 -25.18 -92.50 41.87
C ALA A 527 -26.51 -91.71 41.77
N LEU A 528 -26.61 -90.57 42.48
CA LEU A 528 -27.79 -89.70 42.39
C LEU A 528 -27.93 -89.07 40.99
N LEU A 529 -26.85 -88.64 40.36
CA LEU A 529 -26.86 -88.09 39.00
C LEU A 529 -27.23 -89.15 37.95
N LEU A 530 -26.78 -90.40 38.10
CA LEU A 530 -27.16 -91.52 37.22
C LEU A 530 -28.65 -91.90 37.36
N LEU A 531 -29.26 -91.55 38.50
CA LEU A 531 -30.68 -91.71 38.77
C LEU A 531 -31.52 -90.50 38.32
N GLN A 532 -30.94 -89.44 37.76
CA GLN A 532 -31.70 -88.31 37.21
C GLN A 532 -31.90 -88.48 35.71
#